data_AF-A0A933G822-F1
#
_entry.id   AF-A0A933G822-F1
#
_cell.length_a   1.000
_cell.length_b   1.000
_cell.length_c   1.000
_cell.angle_alpha   90.00
_cell.angle_beta   90.00
_cell.angle_gamma   90.00
#
_symmetry.space_group_name_H-M   'P 1'
#
loop_
_entity.id
_entity.type
_entity.pdbx_description
1 polymer ?
#
loop_
_entity_poly.entity_id
_entity_poly.type
_entity_poly.pdbx_seq_one_letter_code
_entity_poly.pdbx_strand_id
1 'polypeptide(L)' 'MLTGLATGQAAPDSRPGPQSGTYYAAAFGAKGDGKTDDTAAIQRTIDAAAEAGGGTVVLPAGRYLIAGSLRIG' A
#
# COMPACT_ATOMS: atom_id res chain seq x y z
N MET A 1 -36.15 -39.41 -6.21
CA MET A 1 -36.27 -38.61 -7.45
C MET A 1 -36.05 -37.15 -7.07
N LEU A 2 -34.86 -36.60 -7.40
CA LEU A 2 -34.54 -35.17 -7.67
C LEU A 2 -34.81 -34.12 -6.56
N THR A 3 -33.92 -33.23 -6.09
CA THR A 3 -32.49 -32.90 -6.29
C THR A 3 -32.11 -31.93 -5.14
N GLY A 4 -30.85 -31.93 -4.67
CA GLY A 4 -30.30 -30.85 -3.82
C GLY A 4 -30.40 -29.46 -4.48
N LEU A 5 -30.08 -28.35 -3.81
CA LEU A 5 -28.75 -28.02 -3.30
C LEU A 5 -28.88 -26.91 -2.25
N ALA A 6 -28.14 -27.05 -1.16
CA ALA A 6 -27.88 -25.98 -0.22
C ALA A 6 -27.29 -24.77 -0.96
N THR A 7 -27.90 -23.59 -0.78
CA THR A 7 -27.25 -22.32 -1.11
C THR A 7 -26.05 -22.18 -0.19
N GLY A 8 -24.89 -22.64 -0.66
CA GLY A 8 -23.64 -22.58 0.06
C GLY A 8 -23.28 -21.13 0.35
N GLN A 9 -23.41 -20.74 1.62
CA GLN A 9 -22.58 -19.68 2.17
C GLN A 9 -21.18 -20.26 2.35
N ALA A 10 -20.40 -20.24 1.26
CA ALA A 10 -18.99 -20.55 1.33
C ALA A 10 -18.25 -19.35 1.95
N ALA A 11 -17.45 -19.64 2.96
CA ALA A 11 -16.64 -18.74 3.77
C ALA A 11 -15.87 -17.67 2.96
N PRO A 12 -15.51 -16.51 3.55
CA PRO A 12 -14.37 -15.78 3.04
C PRO A 12 -13.20 -16.76 3.01
N ASP A 13 -12.79 -17.11 1.81
CA ASP A 13 -11.64 -17.93 1.53
C ASP A 13 -10.48 -17.43 2.40
N SER A 14 -9.80 -18.34 3.10
CA SER A 14 -8.55 -18.06 3.83
C SER A 14 -7.37 -17.71 2.91
N ARG A 15 -7.66 -17.17 1.72
CA ARG A 15 -6.72 -16.39 0.95
C ARG A 15 -6.78 -14.99 1.55
N PRO A 16 -5.66 -14.29 1.77
CA PRO A 16 -5.70 -12.86 1.96
C PRO A 16 -6.48 -12.21 0.81
N GLY A 17 -7.79 -11.96 0.94
CA GLY A 17 -8.46 -10.95 0.12
C GLY A 17 -7.68 -9.66 0.39
N PRO A 18 -7.23 -8.90 -0.64
CA PRO A 18 -6.03 -8.06 -0.56
C PRO A 18 -5.93 -7.34 0.79
N GLN A 19 -5.14 -7.92 1.69
CA GLN A 19 -4.93 -7.41 3.05
C GLN A 19 -3.91 -6.25 3.04
N SER A 20 -3.73 -5.59 1.89
CA SER A 20 -2.59 -4.73 1.61
C SER A 20 -3.09 -3.31 1.37
N GLY A 21 -3.02 -2.46 2.39
CA GLY A 21 -3.32 -1.05 2.26
C GLY A 21 -2.51 -0.42 1.13
N THR A 22 -3.16 0.39 0.30
CA THR A 22 -2.48 1.23 -0.68
C THR A 22 -2.07 2.53 0.01
N TYR A 23 -0.77 2.76 0.12
CA TYR A 23 -0.20 3.93 0.79
C TYR A 23 0.25 4.94 -0.27
N TYR A 24 -0.48 6.04 -0.39
CA TYR A 24 -0.11 7.10 -1.33
C TYR A 24 0.91 8.03 -0.70
N ALA A 25 2.10 8.15 -1.29
CA ALA A 25 3.14 9.04 -0.78
C ALA A 25 2.66 10.51 -0.69
N ALA A 26 1.74 10.92 -1.57
CA ALA A 26 1.09 12.23 -1.53
C ALA A 26 0.30 12.48 -0.23
N ALA A 27 -0.30 11.44 0.36
CA ALA A 27 -1.01 11.54 1.64
C ALA A 27 -0.05 11.79 2.82
N PHE A 28 1.22 11.39 2.66
CA PHE A 28 2.29 11.61 3.64
C PHE A 28 3.11 12.88 3.37
N GLY A 29 2.69 13.69 2.39
CA GLY A 29 3.31 14.98 2.06
C GLY A 29 4.35 14.92 0.94
N ALA A 30 4.46 13.82 0.19
CA ALA A 30 5.34 13.76 -0.97
C ALA A 30 4.75 14.61 -2.11
N LYS A 31 5.48 15.64 -2.51
CA LYS A 31 5.04 16.67 -3.45
C LYS A 31 5.38 16.31 -4.90
N GLY A 32 6.49 15.61 -5.13
CA GLY A 32 6.84 15.13 -6.47
C GLY A 32 7.17 16.25 -7.46
N ASP A 33 7.61 17.42 -6.95
CA ASP A 33 7.97 18.59 -7.78
C ASP A 33 9.45 18.61 -8.23
N GLY A 34 10.26 17.69 -7.72
CA GLY A 34 11.67 17.51 -8.06
C GLY A 34 12.62 18.51 -7.40
N LYS A 35 12.11 19.38 -6.52
CA LYS A 35 12.87 20.38 -5.75
C LYS A 35 12.68 20.21 -4.25
N THR A 36 11.46 19.90 -3.81
CA THR A 36 11.17 19.60 -2.41
C THR A 36 11.73 18.23 -2.06
N ASP A 37 12.44 18.13 -0.93
CA ASP A 37 12.93 16.85 -0.42
C ASP A 37 11.76 16.00 0.07
N ASP A 38 11.44 14.96 -0.70
CA ASP A 38 10.33 14.05 -0.44
C ASP A 38 10.78 12.81 0.37
N THR A 39 12.06 12.73 0.74
CA THR A 39 12.66 11.57 1.42
C THR A 39 11.89 11.19 2.68
N ALA A 40 11.59 12.18 3.55
CA ALA A 40 10.91 11.92 4.82
C ALA A 40 9.46 11.46 4.62
N ALA A 41 8.75 12.02 3.63
CA ALA A 41 7.37 11.64 3.32
C ALA A 41 7.29 10.21 2.78
N ILE A 42 8.18 9.86 1.85
CA ILE A 42 8.23 8.52 1.27
C ILE A 42 8.66 7.49 2.31
N GLN A 43 9.63 7.82 3.17
CA GLN A 43 10.06 6.94 4.24
C GLN A 43 8.92 6.62 5.22
N ARG A 44 8.12 7.62 5.62
CA ARG A 44 6.92 7.41 6.46
C ARG A 44 5.87 6.55 5.77
N THR A 45 5.73 6.70 4.46
CA THR A 45 4.78 5.90 3.67
C THR A 45 5.18 4.42 3.68
N ILE A 46 6.48 4.14 3.56
CA ILE A 46 7.03 2.78 3.65
C ILE A 46 6.92 2.23 5.06
N ASP A 47 7.21 3.03 6.08
CA ASP A 47 7.10 2.63 7.48
C ASP A 47 5.65 2.23 7.81
N ALA A 48 4.67 3.04 7.41
CA ALA A 48 3.26 2.73 7.57
C ALA A 48 2.83 1.46 6.81
N ALA A 49 3.40 1.21 5.63
CA ALA A 49 3.16 -0.02 4.88
C ALA A 49 3.80 -1.24 5.57
N ALA A 50 4.99 -1.09 6.16
CA ALA A 50 5.68 -2.14 6.90
C ALA A 50 4.96 -2.46 8.23
N GLU A 51 4.54 -1.45 8.99
CA GLU A 51 3.77 -1.59 10.24
C GLU A 51 2.43 -2.31 10.01
N ALA A 52 1.81 -2.10 8.86
CA ALA A 52 0.57 -2.79 8.49
C ALA A 52 0.77 -4.26 8.07
N GLY A 53 2.01 -4.78 8.13
CA GLY A 53 2.34 -6.14 7.71
C GLY A 53 2.59 -6.27 6.21
N GLY A 54 2.88 -5.16 5.53
CA GLY A 54 3.10 -5.09 4.09
C GLY A 54 2.01 -4.30 3.36
N GLY A 55 2.36 -3.72 2.21
CA GLY A 55 1.44 -2.89 1.45
C GLY A 55 2.04 -2.41 0.13
N THR A 56 1.23 -1.73 -0.67
CA THR A 56 1.70 -1.10 -1.92
C THR A 56 1.88 0.39 -1.68
N VAL A 57 3.11 0.88 -1.85
CA VAL A 57 3.40 2.32 -1.84
C VAL A 57 3.22 2.88 -3.25
N VAL A 58 2.29 3.80 -3.40
CA VAL A 58 1.97 4.46 -4.68
C VAL A 58 2.55 5.86 -4.70
N LEU A 59 3.41 6.09 -5.68
CA LEU A 59 3.93 7.41 -6.02
C LEU A 59 3.24 7.87 -7.31
N PRO A 60 2.41 8.93 -7.28
CA PRO A 60 1.84 9.47 -8.51
C PRO A 60 2.94 9.98 -9.46
N ALA A 61 2.57 10.21 -10.72
CA ALA A 61 3.51 10.73 -11.71
C ALA A 61 4.11 12.06 -11.25
N GLY A 62 5.44 12.11 -11.13
CA GLY A 62 6.15 13.25 -10.59
C GLY A 62 7.65 12.98 -10.51
N ARG A 63 8.41 13.99 -10.08
CA ARG A 63 9.83 13.86 -9.77
C ARG A 63 10.00 13.96 -8.27
N TYR A 64 10.40 12.89 -7.62
CA TYR A 64 10.63 12.90 -6.17
C TYR A 64 12.11 13.14 -5.92
N LEU A 65 12.43 14.21 -5.20
CA LEU A 65 13.81 14.44 -4.78
C LEU A 65 14.06 13.59 -3.54
N ILE A 66 15.03 12.68 -3.67
CA ILE A 66 15.52 11.87 -2.57
C ILE A 66 16.91 12.37 -2.21
N ALA A 67 17.05 13.07 -1.09
CA ALA A 67 18.32 13.63 -0.63
C ALA A 67 19.14 12.62 0.19
N GLY A 68 18.56 11.47 0.55
CA GLY A 68 19.18 10.46 1.42
C GLY A 68 18.93 9.03 0.96
N SER A 69 18.79 8.12 1.92
CA SER A 69 18.53 6.70 1.69
C SER A 69 17.12 6.33 2.09
N LEU A 70 16.50 5.44 1.33
CA LEU A 70 15.17 4.90 1.61
C LEU A 70 15.31 3.46 2.10
N ARG A 71 14.80 3.18 3.29
CA ARG A 71 14.90 1.87 3.94
C ARG A 71 13.56 1.18 3.82
N ILE A 72 13.60 -0.08 3.43
CA ILE A 72 12.43 -0.94 3.22
C ILE A 72 12.65 -2.15 4.10
N GLY A 73 12.16 -2.11 5.35
CA GLY A 73 12.23 -3.22 6.33
C GLY A 73 13.64 -3.68 6.68
#